data_AF-A0A955T5Y7-F1
#
_entry.id   AF-A0A955T5Y7-F1
#
_cell.length_a   1.000
_cell.length_b   1.000
_cell.length_c   1.000
_cell.angle_alpha   90.00
_cell.angle_beta   90.00
_cell.angle_gamma   90.00
#
_symmetry.space_group_name_H-M   'P 1'
#
loop_
_entity.id
_entity.type
_entity.pdbx_description
1 polymer ?
#
loop_
_entity_poly.entity_id
_entity_poly.type
_entity_poly.pdbx_seq_one_letter_code
_entity_poly.pdbx_strand_id
1 'polypeptide(L)'
;NLYRADWEGSICDQLTVSLGAQYYDFYRISSSRLDYMEAFGVFTLSKMPLSPHVGFFYGWPYGSARQGEGWMVDYGVTHFHPFQDLSFCCFKPVGVLLKADLWYNGGAWAPFRAPGWSHATFTGAIPIALSEKLSLTPMLNYQYSIEDRVDRDNEWYTTVALQYKW
;
A
#
# COMPACT_ATOMS: atom_id res chain seq x y z
N ASN A 1 11.85 -2.85 -11.09
CA ASN A 1 11.58 -1.40 -11.15
C ASN A 1 10.08 -1.17 -11.05
N LEU A 2 9.67 -0.12 -10.33
CA LEU A 2 8.27 0.30 -10.23
C LEU A 2 8.13 1.65 -10.92
N TYR A 3 7.24 1.72 -11.90
CA TYR A 3 6.87 2.97 -12.56
C TYR A 3 5.42 3.25 -12.25
N ARG A 4 5.11 4.41 -11.67
CA ARG A 4 3.76 4.75 -11.21
C ARG A 4 3.40 6.15 -11.69
N ALA A 5 2.19 6.28 -12.18
CA ALA A 5 1.54 7.56 -12.43
C ALA A 5 0.20 7.55 -11.73
N ASP A 6 -0.04 8.54 -10.89
CA ASP A 6 -1.27 8.66 -10.12
C ASP A 6 -1.69 10.11 -9.92
N TRP A 7 -2.99 10.27 -9.70
CA TRP A 7 -3.65 11.50 -9.32
C TRP A 7 -4.33 11.26 -7.97
N GLU A 8 -4.24 12.24 -7.09
CA GLU A 8 -5.00 12.29 -5.85
C GLU A 8 -5.75 13.62 -5.79
N GLY A 9 -7.02 13.56 -5.41
CA GLY A 9 -7.82 14.77 -5.20
C GLY A 9 -8.99 14.54 -4.27
N SER A 10 -9.49 15.63 -3.70
CA SER A 10 -10.71 15.61 -2.87
C SER A 10 -11.92 15.88 -3.75
N ILE A 11 -12.87 14.94 -3.77
CA ILE A 11 -14.15 15.11 -4.49
C ILE A 11 -15.11 15.96 -3.65
N CYS A 12 -15.06 15.77 -2.33
CA CYS A 12 -15.72 16.63 -1.36
C CYS A 12 -14.87 16.70 -0.09
N ASP A 13 -15.35 17.48 0.89
CA ASP A 13 -14.64 17.68 2.15
C ASP A 13 -14.28 16.40 2.90
N GLN A 14 -15.03 15.31 2.71
CA GLN A 14 -14.85 14.08 3.47
C GLN A 14 -14.24 12.95 2.64
N LEU A 15 -14.17 13.08 1.31
CA LEU A 15 -13.80 12.00 0.41
C LEU A 15 -12.60 12.40 -0.44
N THR A 16 -11.49 11.71 -0.19
CA THR A 16 -10.31 11.74 -1.06
C THR A 16 -10.35 10.55 -2.00
N VAL A 17 -10.01 10.78 -3.27
CA VAL A 17 -9.92 9.75 -4.30
C VAL A 17 -8.50 9.77 -4.87
N SER A 18 -7.90 8.58 -4.96
CA SER A 18 -6.64 8.35 -5.68
C SER A 18 -6.90 7.41 -6.85
N LEU A 19 -6.48 7.82 -8.05
CA LEU A 19 -6.59 7.01 -9.26
C LEU A 19 -5.19 6.91 -9.88
N GLY A 20 -4.82 5.74 -10.37
CA GLY A 20 -3.52 5.61 -11.00
C GLY A 20 -3.31 4.29 -11.72
N ALA A 21 -2.11 4.17 -12.26
CA ALA A 21 -1.60 2.95 -12.83
C ALA A 21 -0.13 2.78 -12.44
N GLN A 22 0.26 1.53 -12.27
CA GLN A 22 1.61 1.14 -11.96
C GLN A 22 2.07 -0.04 -12.80
N TYR A 23 3.34 0.00 -13.17
CA TYR A 23 4.01 -1.01 -13.96
C TYR A 23 5.14 -1.63 -13.13
N TYR A 24 5.10 -2.96 -13.04
CA TYR A 24 6.06 -3.77 -12.32
C TYR A 24 6.98 -4.49 -13.30
N ASP A 25 8.26 -4.17 -13.17
CA ASP A 25 9.36 -4.78 -13.91
C ASP A 25 10.20 -5.64 -12.95
N PHE A 26 9.98 -6.95 -12.95
CA PHE A 26 10.66 -7.90 -12.07
C PHE A 26 12.06 -8.24 -12.58
N TYR A 27 13.02 -7.33 -12.33
CA TYR A 27 14.42 -7.50 -12.72
C TYR A 27 15.08 -8.70 -12.01
N ARG A 28 15.78 -9.54 -12.79
CA ARG A 28 16.57 -10.75 -12.44
C ARG A 28 15.93 -12.11 -12.73
N ILE A 29 14.73 -12.15 -13.27
CA ILE A 29 14.24 -13.32 -14.00
C ILE A 29 14.29 -12.95 -15.48
N SER A 30 14.87 -13.79 -16.33
CA SER A 30 15.10 -13.54 -17.77
C SER A 30 13.82 -13.48 -18.60
N SER A 31 12.78 -12.82 -18.13
CA SER A 31 11.50 -12.87 -18.78
C SER A 31 10.73 -11.57 -18.65
N SER A 32 10.62 -10.87 -19.77
CA SER A 32 9.42 -10.13 -20.20
C SER A 32 8.13 -10.97 -20.18
N ARG A 33 8.12 -12.13 -19.47
CA ARG A 33 7.01 -13.05 -19.28
C ARG A 33 6.26 -12.81 -17.97
N LEU A 34 6.80 -11.98 -17.07
CA LEU A 34 6.25 -11.67 -15.74
C LEU A 34 5.94 -10.17 -15.53
N ASP A 35 6.24 -9.33 -16.52
CA ASP A 35 5.91 -7.91 -16.49
C ASP A 35 4.40 -7.73 -16.30
N TYR A 36 4.02 -6.80 -15.42
CA TYR A 36 2.64 -6.66 -14.98
C TYR A 36 2.26 -5.18 -14.91
N MET A 37 1.07 -4.86 -15.43
CA MET A 37 0.44 -3.56 -15.22
C MET A 37 -0.71 -3.70 -14.23
N GLU A 38 -0.91 -2.68 -13.42
CA GLU A 38 -2.03 -2.58 -12.52
C GLU A 38 -2.63 -1.17 -12.59
N ALA A 39 -3.93 -1.07 -12.80
CA ALA A 39 -4.70 0.15 -12.61
C ALA A 39 -5.42 0.08 -11.27
N PHE A 40 -5.55 1.22 -10.61
CA PHE A 40 -6.20 1.27 -9.30
C PHE A 40 -7.05 2.52 -9.09
N GLY A 41 -8.01 2.39 -8.18
CA GLY A 41 -8.77 3.49 -7.62
C GLY A 41 -9.02 3.27 -6.13
N VAL A 42 -8.69 4.25 -5.30
CA VAL A 42 -8.83 4.20 -3.84
C VAL A 42 -9.70 5.36 -3.39
N PHE A 43 -10.67 5.05 -2.52
CA PHE A 43 -11.62 5.99 -1.95
C PHE A 43 -11.43 6.01 -0.44
N THR A 44 -11.13 7.18 0.13
CA THR A 44 -10.80 7.33 1.55
C THR A 44 -11.68 8.38 2.20
N LEU A 45 -12.29 8.04 3.33
CA LEU A 45 -12.98 9.01 4.17
C LEU A 45 -11.97 9.76 5.06
N SER A 46 -11.48 10.91 4.59
CA SER A 46 -10.25 11.54 5.08
C SER A 46 -10.42 12.44 6.32
N LYS A 47 -11.65 12.83 6.70
CA LYS A 47 -11.95 13.69 7.86
C LYS A 47 -12.59 12.95 9.04
N MET A 48 -12.30 11.66 9.17
CA MET A 48 -12.79 10.83 10.27
C MET A 48 -11.65 10.54 11.27
N PRO A 49 -11.94 10.32 12.57
CA PRO A 49 -10.89 9.95 13.54
C PRO A 49 -10.14 8.67 13.14
N LEU A 50 -10.86 7.75 12.50
CA LEU A 50 -10.33 6.63 11.74
C LEU A 50 -10.69 6.89 10.29
N SER A 51 -9.72 6.87 9.38
CA SER A 51 -9.92 7.11 7.96
C SER A 51 -10.08 5.77 7.23
N PRO A 52 -11.31 5.24 7.09
CA PRO A 52 -11.52 4.02 6.32
C PRO A 52 -11.31 4.29 4.84
N HIS A 53 -10.86 3.27 4.13
CA HIS A 53 -10.71 3.29 2.69
C HIS A 53 -11.16 1.98 2.04
N VAL A 54 -11.51 2.09 0.76
CA VAL A 54 -11.68 0.94 -0.13
C VAL A 54 -10.88 1.18 -1.41
N GLY A 55 -10.09 0.20 -1.80
CA GLY A 55 -9.28 0.21 -3.00
C GLY A 55 -9.73 -0.87 -3.98
N PHE A 56 -9.79 -0.53 -5.26
CA PHE A 56 -10.03 -1.47 -6.35
C PHE A 56 -8.79 -1.49 -7.23
N PHE A 57 -8.31 -2.68 -7.52
CA PHE A 57 -7.12 -2.91 -8.31
C PHE A 57 -7.45 -3.90 -9.42
N TYR A 58 -7.01 -3.60 -10.63
CA TYR A 58 -7.10 -4.52 -11.76
C TYR A 58 -5.73 -4.61 -12.38
N GLY A 59 -5.22 -5.82 -12.55
CA GLY A 59 -3.94 -6.01 -13.18
C GLY A 59 -3.94 -7.07 -14.27
N TRP A 60 -3.02 -6.89 -15.19
CA TRP A 60 -2.91 -7.67 -16.42
C TRP A 60 -1.45 -7.79 -16.85
N PRO A 61 -1.11 -8.86 -17.60
CA PRO A 61 0.23 -9.02 -18.16
C PRO A 61 0.59 -7.87 -19.10
N TYR A 62 1.84 -7.41 -19.04
CA TYR A 62 2.38 -6.43 -19.99
C TYR A 62 3.32 -7.09 -21.00
N GLY A 63 3.32 -6.59 -22.24
CA GLY A 63 4.20 -7.06 -23.30
C GLY A 63 4.03 -8.55 -23.63
N SER A 64 5.09 -9.35 -23.44
CA SER A 64 5.07 -10.80 -23.72
C SER A 64 4.68 -11.66 -22.51
N ALA A 65 4.19 -11.05 -21.44
CA ALA A 65 3.77 -11.76 -20.24
C ALA A 65 2.60 -12.72 -20.52
N ARG A 66 2.71 -13.92 -19.97
CA ARG A 66 1.69 -14.99 -20.11
C ARG A 66 0.97 -15.27 -18.79
N GLN A 67 1.15 -14.40 -17.81
CA GLN A 67 0.33 -14.45 -16.60
C GLN A 67 -1.12 -14.10 -16.95
N GLY A 68 -2.07 -14.67 -16.22
CA GLY A 68 -3.46 -14.24 -16.31
C GLY A 68 -3.67 -12.84 -15.69
N GLU A 69 -4.83 -12.27 -16.02
CA GLU A 69 -5.34 -11.04 -15.45
C GLU A 69 -6.18 -11.31 -14.20
N GLY A 70 -6.41 -10.27 -13.40
CA GLY A 70 -7.37 -10.35 -12.33
C GLY A 70 -7.51 -9.04 -11.56
N TRP A 71 -8.33 -9.09 -10.52
CA TRP A 71 -8.64 -7.93 -9.70
C TRP A 71 -8.36 -8.20 -8.23
N MET A 72 -8.21 -7.13 -7.45
CA MET A 72 -8.15 -7.18 -5.99
C MET A 72 -9.00 -6.06 -5.42
N VAL A 73 -9.51 -6.28 -4.21
CA VAL A 73 -10.15 -5.24 -3.41
C VAL A 73 -9.45 -5.17 -2.07
N ASP A 74 -9.09 -3.95 -1.70
CA ASP A 74 -8.53 -3.59 -0.40
C ASP A 74 -9.62 -2.92 0.43
N TYR A 75 -9.79 -3.36 1.67
CA TYR A 75 -10.56 -2.65 2.68
C TYR A 75 -9.65 -2.33 3.84
N GLY A 76 -9.54 -1.06 4.20
CA GLY A 76 -8.67 -0.72 5.31
C GLY A 76 -9.09 0.50 6.08
N VAL A 77 -8.27 0.80 7.08
CA VAL A 77 -8.44 1.93 7.97
C VAL A 77 -7.08 2.48 8.35
N THR A 78 -6.97 3.80 8.35
CA THR A 78 -5.77 4.50 8.79
C THR A 78 -6.10 5.42 9.96
N HIS A 79 -5.22 5.47 10.96
CA HIS A 79 -5.29 6.42 12.07
C HIS A 79 -3.94 7.11 12.24
N PHE A 80 -3.96 8.41 12.40
CA PHE A 80 -2.78 9.17 12.83
C PHE A 80 -3.02 9.72 14.23
N HIS A 81 -2.16 9.32 15.17
CA HIS A 81 -2.17 9.81 16.53
C HIS A 81 -0.96 10.73 16.74
N PRO A 82 -1.15 12.06 16.88
CA PRO A 82 -0.05 12.98 17.11
C PRO A 82 0.55 12.77 18.50
N PHE A 83 1.88 12.88 18.61
CA PHE A 83 2.51 12.95 19.92
C PHE A 83 2.41 14.38 20.45
N GLN A 84 1.89 14.54 21.67
CA GLN A 84 1.71 15.87 22.24
C GLN A 84 3.02 16.46 22.76
N ASP A 85 3.94 15.65 23.32
CA ASP A 85 5.17 16.15 23.96
C ASP A 85 6.38 15.18 23.88
N LEU A 86 6.52 14.41 22.80
CA LEU A 86 7.72 13.58 22.60
C LEU A 86 8.79 14.36 21.82
N SER A 87 9.77 14.89 22.53
CA SER A 87 11.02 15.37 21.92
C SER A 87 12.17 14.45 22.30
N PHE A 88 12.83 13.86 21.30
CA PHE A 88 14.14 13.25 21.49
C PHE A 88 15.21 14.30 21.19
N CYS A 89 16.39 14.17 21.80
CA CYS A 89 17.45 15.20 21.81
C CYS A 89 17.84 15.77 20.43
N CYS A 90 17.57 15.05 19.33
CA CYS A 90 17.95 15.46 17.97
C CYS A 90 16.83 15.33 16.92
N PHE A 91 15.63 14.89 17.28
CA PHE A 91 14.53 14.68 16.32
C PHE A 91 13.16 14.79 16.98
N LYS A 92 12.19 15.26 16.19
CA LYS A 92 10.80 15.44 16.62
C LYS A 92 9.92 14.42 15.89
N PRO A 93 9.60 13.27 16.50
CA PRO A 93 8.58 12.40 15.94
C PRO A 93 7.25 13.15 15.95
N VAL A 94 6.51 13.08 14.84
CA VAL A 94 5.27 13.87 14.66
C VAL A 94 4.07 13.14 15.27
N GLY A 95 4.13 11.81 15.32
CA GLY A 95 3.07 10.95 15.84
C GLY A 95 3.31 9.49 15.48
N VAL A 96 2.29 8.67 15.66
CA VAL A 96 2.22 7.29 15.14
C VAL A 96 1.10 7.19 14.11
N LEU A 97 1.42 6.59 12.98
CA LEU A 97 0.46 6.18 11.97
C LEU A 97 0.22 4.68 12.13
N LEU A 98 -1.05 4.31 12.26
CA LEU A 98 -1.52 2.93 12.33
C LEU A 98 -2.39 2.66 11.11
N LYS A 99 -2.14 1.55 10.43
CA LYS A 99 -2.93 1.09 9.29
C LYS A 99 -3.30 -0.37 9.48
N ALA A 100 -4.50 -0.74 9.07
CA ALA A 100 -4.88 -2.13 8.89
C ALA A 100 -5.62 -2.27 7.56
N ASP A 101 -5.23 -3.25 6.75
CA ASP A 101 -5.84 -3.55 5.45
C ASP A 101 -6.25 -5.02 5.38
N LEU A 102 -7.30 -5.30 4.63
CA LEU A 102 -7.80 -6.64 4.33
C LEU A 102 -7.98 -6.77 2.83
N TRP A 103 -7.31 -7.78 2.27
CA TRP A 103 -7.24 -7.98 0.82
C TRP A 103 -8.10 -9.16 0.38
N TYR A 104 -9.02 -8.89 -0.55
CA TYR A 104 -9.69 -9.91 -1.34
C TYR A 104 -9.04 -9.99 -2.71
N ASN A 105 -8.65 -11.20 -3.12
CA ASN A 105 -7.99 -11.43 -4.40
C ASN A 105 -8.94 -12.19 -5.34
N GLY A 106 -9.23 -11.59 -6.49
CA GLY A 106 -10.04 -12.12 -7.57
C GLY A 106 -9.23 -12.69 -8.74
N GLY A 107 -7.96 -13.00 -8.54
CA GLY A 107 -7.04 -13.57 -9.54
C GLY A 107 -5.85 -12.67 -9.91
N ALA A 108 -5.76 -11.44 -9.39
CA ALA A 108 -4.60 -10.60 -9.66
C ALA A 108 -3.36 -11.14 -8.93
N TRP A 109 -2.17 -11.03 -9.53
CA TRP A 109 -0.89 -11.56 -9.01
C TRP A 109 -0.77 -13.08 -8.88
N ALA A 110 -1.89 -13.80 -8.83
CA ALA A 110 -1.93 -15.25 -8.88
C ALA A 110 -3.18 -15.79 -9.60
N PRO A 111 -3.27 -15.60 -10.92
CA PRO A 111 -4.46 -15.91 -11.73
C PRO A 111 -4.80 -17.40 -11.80
N PHE A 112 -3.89 -18.27 -11.37
CA PHE A 112 -4.09 -19.71 -11.28
C PHE A 112 -4.67 -20.16 -9.92
N ARG A 113 -4.84 -19.23 -8.97
CA ARG A 113 -5.38 -19.50 -7.64
C ARG A 113 -6.85 -19.07 -7.59
N ALA A 114 -7.66 -19.82 -6.86
CA ALA A 114 -9.08 -19.51 -6.73
C ALA A 114 -9.27 -18.17 -5.99
N PRO A 115 -10.28 -17.36 -6.38
CA PRO A 115 -10.62 -16.15 -5.64
C PRO A 115 -10.87 -16.42 -4.15
N GLY A 116 -10.55 -15.43 -3.32
CA GLY A 116 -10.75 -15.52 -1.88
C GLY A 116 -10.06 -14.42 -1.07
N TRP A 117 -10.19 -14.51 0.25
CA TRP A 117 -9.46 -13.63 1.17
C TRP A 117 -7.98 -14.00 1.18
N SER A 118 -7.13 -13.04 0.87
CA SER A 118 -5.69 -13.24 0.71
C SER A 118 -4.99 -13.13 2.06
N HIS A 119 -4.94 -11.91 2.59
CA HIS A 119 -4.25 -11.59 3.82
C HIS A 119 -4.83 -10.31 4.44
N ALA A 120 -4.51 -10.09 5.72
CA ALA A 120 -4.62 -8.80 6.36
C ALA A 120 -3.21 -8.24 6.61
N THR A 121 -3.00 -6.93 6.42
CA THR A 121 -1.77 -6.26 6.82
C THR A 121 -2.04 -5.32 7.98
N PHE A 122 -1.05 -5.18 8.86
CA PHE A 122 -1.05 -4.24 9.97
C PHE A 122 0.26 -3.46 9.92
N THR A 123 0.18 -2.14 9.86
CA THR A 123 1.36 -1.27 9.79
C THR A 123 1.36 -0.31 10.97
N GLY A 124 2.49 -0.26 11.66
CA GLY A 124 2.84 0.82 12.58
C GLY A 124 3.99 1.64 12.00
N ALA A 125 3.81 2.96 11.90
CA ALA A 125 4.77 3.86 11.29
C ALA A 125 4.99 5.11 12.16
N ILE A 126 6.23 5.60 12.23
CA ILE A 126 6.57 6.80 12.99
C ILE A 126 7.23 7.81 12.06
N PRO A 127 6.51 8.84 11.56
CA PRO A 127 7.14 9.91 10.80
C PRO A 127 8.04 10.76 11.69
N ILE A 128 9.30 10.89 11.29
CA ILE A 128 10.35 11.66 11.97
C ILE A 128 10.77 12.81 11.05
N ALA A 129 10.57 14.04 11.50
CA ALA A 129 11.12 15.21 10.81
C ALA A 129 12.61 15.34 11.13
N LEU A 130 13.47 15.13 10.12
CA LEU A 130 14.93 15.31 10.23
C LEU A 130 15.33 16.76 9.96
N SER A 131 14.59 17.44 9.07
CA SER A 131 14.68 18.88 8.81
C SER A 131 13.35 19.41 8.26
N GLU A 132 13.28 20.70 7.91
CA GLU A 132 12.10 21.28 7.24
C GLU A 132 11.80 20.64 5.87
N LYS A 133 12.83 20.07 5.23
CA LYS A 133 12.75 19.49 3.87
C LYS A 133 12.89 17.98 3.84
N LEU A 134 13.32 17.35 4.93
CA LEU A 134 13.64 15.92 4.96
C LEU A 134 12.87 15.22 6.08
N SER A 135 12.15 14.17 5.74
CA SER A 135 11.50 13.27 6.68
C SER A 135 11.90 11.81 6.45
N LEU A 136 11.95 11.07 7.54
CA LEU A 136 12.20 9.63 7.59
C LEU A 136 11.00 8.96 8.26
N THR A 137 10.47 7.90 7.66
CA THR A 137 9.36 7.14 8.22
C THR A 137 9.72 5.66 8.27
N PRO A 138 10.30 5.17 9.38
CA PRO A 138 10.36 3.74 9.65
C PRO A 138 8.95 3.17 9.85
N MET A 139 8.76 1.95 9.36
CA MET A 139 7.51 1.21 9.39
C MET A 139 7.80 -0.24 9.78
N LEU A 140 7.01 -0.77 10.70
CA LEU A 140 6.92 -2.19 10.99
C LEU A 140 5.58 -2.69 10.44
N ASN A 141 5.63 -3.74 9.65
CA ASN A 141 4.47 -4.34 9.05
C ASN A 141 4.36 -5.80 9.47
N TYR A 142 3.13 -6.25 9.68
CA TYR A 142 2.78 -7.64 9.88
C TYR A 142 1.72 -8.03 8.85
N GLN A 143 1.94 -9.15 8.17
CA GLN A 143 0.96 -9.75 7.29
C GLN A 143 0.47 -11.07 7.90
N TYR A 144 -0.85 -11.22 7.97
CA TYR A 144 -1.53 -12.42 8.39
C TYR A 144 -2.27 -13.05 7.20
N SER A 145 -1.86 -14.24 6.79
CA SER A 145 -2.50 -15.04 5.74
C SER A 145 -3.80 -15.66 6.27
N ILE A 146 -4.89 -15.61 5.49
CA ILE A 146 -6.23 -16.01 5.96
C ILE A 146 -6.66 -17.36 5.40
N GLU A 147 -6.70 -17.52 4.07
CA GLU A 147 -7.22 -18.74 3.43
C GLU A 147 -6.14 -19.66 2.85
N ASP A 148 -4.86 -19.35 3.04
CA ASP A 148 -3.70 -20.07 2.44
C ASP A 148 -3.78 -20.21 0.90
N ARG A 149 -4.71 -19.47 0.28
CA ARG A 149 -5.04 -19.59 -1.13
C ARG A 149 -4.07 -18.83 -1.98
N VAL A 150 -3.72 -17.60 -1.61
CA VAL A 150 -2.85 -16.67 -2.36
C VAL A 150 -1.51 -16.48 -1.66
N ASP A 151 -1.54 -16.21 -0.37
CA ASP A 151 -0.39 -16.24 0.51
C ASP A 151 -0.60 -17.33 1.57
N ARG A 152 0.48 -17.93 2.03
CA ARG A 152 0.49 -19.05 3.01
C ARG A 152 1.31 -18.73 4.24
N ASP A 153 2.13 -17.68 4.17
CA ASP A 153 3.07 -17.36 5.22
C ASP A 153 2.59 -16.11 5.95
N ASN A 154 2.80 -16.11 7.26
CA ASN A 154 2.70 -14.89 8.05
C ASN A 154 4.07 -14.24 8.06
N GLU A 155 4.14 -12.95 7.75
CA GLU A 155 5.42 -12.27 7.57
C GLU A 155 5.50 -10.99 8.39
N TRP A 156 6.65 -10.77 9.01
CA TRP A 156 7.06 -9.48 9.54
C TRP A 156 8.06 -8.87 8.59
N TYR A 157 7.83 -7.63 8.18
CA TYR A 157 8.76 -6.90 7.34
C TYR A 157 8.84 -5.43 7.75
N THR A 158 10.01 -4.86 7.57
CA THR A 158 10.29 -3.46 7.88
C THR A 158 10.43 -2.66 6.60
N THR A 159 9.84 -1.48 6.56
CA THR A 159 10.00 -0.53 5.45
C THR A 159 10.54 0.77 6.00
N VAL A 160 11.41 1.43 5.25
CA VAL A 160 11.89 2.77 5.59
C VAL A 160 11.64 3.67 4.40
N ALA A 161 10.84 4.72 4.59
CA ALA A 161 10.62 5.73 3.58
C ALA A 161 11.42 6.99 3.91
N LEU A 162 12.07 7.56 2.89
CA LEU A 162 12.76 8.84 2.97
C LEU A 162 12.08 9.80 1.99
N GLN A 163 11.66 10.96 2.46
CA GLN A 163 10.98 11.96 1.65
C GLN A 163 11.72 13.30 1.71
N TYR A 164 12.02 13.86 0.53
CA TYR A 164 12.60 15.19 0.39
C TYR A 164 11.61 16.13 -0.31
N LYS A 165 11.38 17.31 0.26
CA LYS A 165 10.54 18.38 -0.30
C LYS A 165 11.45 19.40 -1.00
N TRP A 166 11.27 19.55 -2.31
CA TRP A 166 12.03 20.49 -3.14
C TRP A 166 11.58 21.93 -2.89
#